data_AF-A0A957TQ35-F1
#
_entry.id   AF-A0A957TQ35-F1
#
_cell.length_a   1.000
_cell.length_b   1.000
_cell.length_c   1.000
_cell.angle_alpha   90.00
_cell.angle_beta   90.00
_cell.angle_gamma   90.00
#
_symmetry.space_group_name_H-M   'P 1'
#
loop_
_entity.id
_entity.type
_entity.pdbx_description
1 polymer ?
#
loop_
_entity_poly.entity_id
_entity_poly.type
_entity_poly.pdbx_seq_one_letter_code
_entity_poly.pdbx_strand_id
1 'polypeptide(L)'
;MSGILLPGQDKQPSAQSSGLELPKGYASRRERKDEKPASPEASQTAESAPPTEQTPGQPQQPAQPQQPRGGQGQIELLFPPRGAQVQCPNCGTPYQVPIFSIIDLGVNPELKGALLGGQVNMASCPNCGMGGPLNVPLLVHEPDHKFLGVFAPQQGGDTMQMQKAIGDLTQTLMRKLPTEARKGYMLQPKQFMDWQRFLEQLWEFEGVTPEMLRRQRSQSELVQRLATLANDPKALAMALERGRDLIDKDFFALLDRVLMMTSQQGQQAGVQALLSVRNQLMESTEAGKEIKRIQDKVRAVVATLSKETSREELLDKILEAWRGDDGEEVANGLITAVIPMLDYQFLMQVSARLETAGEEERERLETLRETILAMQEQQQAMRQQMAQQMQAVLQDVLQAPDMKAKLREYGDLLDESFLSLLAANIQAAQRNNSTAAARRLQQVYDTALSIMREQMPEEMRLLNELMSAPDKAAVSTLLNENRAKLTPDFVASMQSIEQELREGGRKELADRLKSLRGQIALMA
;
A
#
# COMPACT_ATOMS: atom_id res chain seq x y z
N MET A 1 -26.79 32.38 -37.62
CA MET A 1 -28.07 32.02 -38.27
C MET A 1 -28.19 30.51 -38.09
N SER A 2 -28.87 29.94 -37.10
CA SER A 2 -30.14 30.25 -36.42
C SER A 2 -30.00 29.82 -34.94
N GLY A 3 -30.39 30.57 -33.91
CA GLY A 3 -31.77 30.96 -33.53
C GLY A 3 -32.37 29.92 -32.55
N ILE A 4 -31.86 29.82 -31.32
CA ILE A 4 -32.51 30.21 -30.04
C ILE A 4 -33.90 29.59 -29.79
N LEU A 5 -34.00 28.76 -28.73
CA LEU A 5 -35.12 28.73 -27.78
C LEU A 5 -34.71 27.99 -26.48
N LEU A 6 -34.45 28.79 -25.43
CA LEU A 6 -34.61 28.51 -23.99
C LEU A 6 -35.79 29.39 -23.53
N PRO A 7 -36.51 29.17 -22.39
CA PRO A 7 -35.99 28.64 -21.12
C PRO A 7 -36.94 27.77 -20.26
N GLY A 8 -36.38 27.14 -19.22
CA GLY A 8 -37.11 26.57 -18.09
C GLY A 8 -36.19 25.80 -17.12
N GLN A 9 -35.91 26.42 -15.98
CA GLN A 9 -34.88 26.07 -14.99
C GLN A 9 -35.23 24.87 -14.07
N ASP A 10 -34.19 24.47 -13.33
CA ASP A 10 -34.17 23.69 -12.08
C ASP A 10 -34.25 22.15 -12.17
N LYS A 11 -33.06 21.52 -12.09
CA LYS A 11 -32.65 20.74 -10.90
C LYS A 11 -31.15 20.41 -10.93
N GLN A 12 -30.43 20.89 -9.92
CA GLN A 12 -29.07 20.47 -9.59
C GLN A 12 -29.03 18.95 -9.29
N PRO A 13 -27.96 18.23 -9.67
CA PRO A 13 -27.72 16.88 -9.17
C PRO A 13 -27.33 16.94 -7.69
N SER A 14 -28.17 16.39 -6.82
CA SER A 14 -27.89 16.22 -5.41
C SER A 14 -26.76 15.20 -5.23
N ALA A 15 -25.67 15.64 -4.59
CA ALA A 15 -24.61 14.78 -4.10
C ALA A 15 -25.18 13.63 -3.26
N GLN A 16 -25.02 12.40 -3.73
CA GLN A 16 -25.23 11.21 -2.91
C GLN A 16 -24.12 11.14 -1.87
N SER A 17 -24.45 11.62 -0.66
CA SER A 17 -23.65 11.35 0.53
C SER A 17 -23.81 9.88 0.90
N SER A 18 -22.70 9.15 0.90
CA SER A 18 -22.57 7.80 1.45
C SER A 18 -22.68 7.87 2.98
N GLY A 19 -23.90 8.01 3.48
CA GLY A 19 -24.21 7.97 4.91
C GLY A 19 -24.34 6.53 5.39
N LEU A 20 -23.64 6.20 6.48
CA LEU A 20 -23.85 4.97 7.23
C LEU A 20 -25.31 4.87 7.69
N GLU A 21 -26.01 3.78 7.35
CA GLU A 21 -27.22 3.38 8.05
C GLU A 21 -26.86 2.65 9.35
N LEU A 22 -27.36 3.15 10.48
CA LEU A 22 -27.19 2.54 11.80
C LEU A 22 -28.41 1.65 12.15
N PRO A 23 -28.19 0.50 12.82
CA PRO A 23 -29.28 -0.39 13.23
C PRO A 23 -30.16 0.22 14.34
N LYS A 24 -31.47 0.09 14.19
CA LYS A 24 -32.48 0.55 15.16
C LYS A 24 -32.61 -0.46 16.30
N GLY A 25 -32.34 -0.02 17.53
CA GLY A 25 -32.72 -0.75 18.74
C GLY A 25 -32.22 -0.04 19.99
N TYR A 26 -33.16 0.36 20.85
CA TYR A 26 -33.07 0.80 22.25
C TYR A 26 -33.87 2.09 22.47
N ALA A 27 -35.20 1.95 22.52
CA ALA A 27 -36.06 2.93 23.17
C ALA A 27 -36.28 2.47 24.62
N SER A 28 -35.79 3.25 25.57
CA SER A 28 -36.10 3.12 26.98
C SER A 28 -37.48 3.73 27.25
N ARG A 29 -38.34 3.00 27.98
CA ARG A 29 -39.49 3.60 28.67
C ARG A 29 -39.46 3.15 30.12
N ARG A 30 -39.21 4.11 31.01
CA ARG A 30 -39.38 4.03 32.46
C ARG A 30 -40.73 4.67 32.79
N GLU A 31 -41.64 3.94 33.39
CA GLU A 31 -42.63 4.47 34.33
C GLU A 31 -42.72 3.52 35.55
N ARG A 32 -42.61 4.11 36.74
CA ARG A 32 -42.94 3.52 38.06
C ARG A 32 -44.48 3.55 38.19
N LYS A 33 -45.22 2.79 39.02
CA LYS A 33 -44.95 2.14 40.31
C LYS A 33 -46.19 1.29 40.69
N ASP A 34 -46.00 0.45 41.71
CA ASP A 34 -46.96 -0.07 42.71
C ASP A 34 -47.49 -1.52 42.62
N GLU A 35 -47.22 -2.20 43.75
CA GLU A 35 -47.88 -3.31 44.44
C GLU A 35 -47.95 -4.75 43.88
N LYS A 36 -47.16 -5.61 44.55
CA LYS A 36 -47.41 -7.04 44.84
C LYS A 36 -48.53 -7.16 45.92
N PRO A 37 -49.11 -8.33 46.25
CA PRO A 37 -48.54 -9.69 46.08
C PRO A 37 -49.51 -10.82 45.67
N ALA A 38 -48.90 -12.01 45.49
CA ALA A 38 -49.38 -13.35 45.85
C ALA A 38 -49.55 -14.35 44.68
N SER A 39 -48.71 -15.40 44.73
CA SER A 39 -48.86 -16.68 44.04
C SER A 39 -50.07 -17.47 44.58
N PRO A 40 -50.55 -18.51 43.87
CA PRO A 40 -49.98 -19.88 43.99
C PRO A 40 -49.68 -20.51 42.62
N GLU A 41 -48.70 -21.42 42.48
CA GLU A 41 -48.86 -22.90 42.50
C GLU A 41 -50.07 -23.41 41.68
N ALA A 42 -50.08 -24.50 40.93
CA ALA A 42 -49.18 -25.58 40.50
C ALA A 42 -50.10 -26.59 39.78
N SER A 43 -49.53 -27.64 39.17
CA SER A 43 -50.20 -28.93 38.85
C SER A 43 -50.77 -29.03 37.41
N GLN A 44 -50.10 -29.77 36.51
CA GLN A 44 -50.11 -31.25 36.35
C GLN A 44 -51.35 -31.70 35.55
N THR A 45 -51.20 -32.04 34.26
CA THR A 45 -50.85 -33.36 33.67
C THR A 45 -51.93 -34.43 33.81
N ALA A 46 -52.21 -35.09 32.68
CA ALA A 46 -52.71 -36.47 32.47
C ALA A 46 -53.71 -36.45 31.28
N GLU A 47 -53.81 -37.41 30.37
CA GLU A 47 -53.22 -38.73 30.17
C GLU A 47 -53.77 -39.21 28.80
N SER A 48 -52.99 -39.97 28.02
CA SER A 48 -53.36 -41.32 27.55
C SER A 48 -52.46 -41.79 26.40
N ALA A 49 -51.98 -43.01 26.58
CA ALA A 49 -51.16 -43.85 25.71
C ALA A 49 -51.65 -45.31 25.94
N PRO A 50 -51.12 -46.37 25.29
CA PRO A 50 -50.51 -46.58 23.96
C PRO A 50 -51.25 -47.76 23.23
N PRO A 51 -50.70 -48.55 22.25
CA PRO A 51 -49.47 -49.36 22.36
C PRO A 51 -48.56 -49.49 21.10
N THR A 52 -47.26 -49.73 21.37
CA THR A 52 -46.24 -50.62 20.70
C THR A 52 -46.09 -50.65 19.16
N GLU A 53 -44.92 -50.70 18.50
CA GLU A 53 -43.54 -51.01 18.87
C GLU A 53 -42.59 -50.67 17.68
N GLN A 54 -41.31 -50.38 17.99
CA GLN A 54 -40.08 -50.54 17.18
C GLN A 54 -39.64 -49.46 16.13
N THR A 55 -38.76 -48.58 16.63
CA THR A 55 -37.49 -48.01 16.10
C THR A 55 -37.40 -47.39 14.69
N PRO A 56 -37.04 -46.09 14.63
CA PRO A 56 -35.95 -45.67 13.74
C PRO A 56 -35.04 -44.53 14.24
N GLY A 57 -33.79 -44.54 13.75
CA GLY A 57 -33.14 -43.35 13.19
C GLY A 57 -32.42 -42.38 14.13
N GLN A 58 -31.08 -42.37 14.03
CA GLN A 58 -30.19 -41.38 14.66
C GLN A 58 -30.57 -39.92 14.29
N PRO A 59 -30.45 -38.94 15.21
CA PRO A 59 -30.81 -37.56 14.94
C PRO A 59 -29.80 -36.82 14.06
N GLN A 60 -30.34 -36.09 13.08
CA GLN A 60 -29.66 -35.15 12.20
C GLN A 60 -29.12 -33.94 12.98
N GLN A 61 -27.87 -33.54 12.68
CA GLN A 61 -27.27 -32.29 13.18
C GLN A 61 -27.93 -31.06 12.51
N PRO A 62 -28.14 -29.95 13.25
CA PRO A 62 -28.77 -28.76 12.70
C PRO A 62 -27.89 -28.06 11.66
N ALA A 63 -28.50 -27.72 10.54
CA ALA A 63 -27.90 -26.99 9.43
C ALA A 63 -27.30 -25.65 9.89
N GLN A 64 -26.02 -25.44 9.56
CA GLN A 64 -25.33 -24.17 9.79
C GLN A 64 -25.90 -23.08 8.86
N PRO A 65 -26.03 -21.82 9.32
CA PRO A 65 -26.50 -20.73 8.48
C PRO A 65 -25.48 -20.44 7.37
N GLN A 66 -25.92 -20.53 6.12
CA GLN A 66 -25.12 -20.10 4.97
C GLN A 66 -24.85 -18.60 5.08
N GLN A 67 -23.57 -18.24 5.19
CA GLN A 67 -23.12 -16.85 5.08
C GLN A 67 -23.44 -16.32 3.66
N PRO A 68 -23.94 -15.08 3.53
CA PRO A 68 -24.11 -14.46 2.23
C PRO A 68 -22.72 -14.19 1.64
N ARG A 69 -22.41 -14.86 0.54
CA ARG A 69 -21.21 -14.56 -0.27
C ARG A 69 -21.36 -13.15 -0.82
N GLY A 70 -20.59 -12.21 -0.26
CA GLY A 70 -20.35 -10.91 -0.86
C GLY A 70 -19.77 -11.10 -2.26
N GLY A 71 -20.35 -10.37 -3.23
CA GLY A 71 -19.86 -10.34 -4.60
C GLY A 71 -18.50 -9.66 -4.68
N GLN A 72 -17.44 -10.45 -4.61
CA GLN A 72 -16.16 -10.12 -5.23
C GLN A 72 -16.22 -10.73 -6.64
N GLY A 73 -15.92 -9.95 -7.68
CA GLY A 73 -15.87 -10.44 -9.06
C GLY A 73 -15.00 -11.69 -9.13
N GLN A 74 -15.61 -12.86 -9.32
CA GLN A 74 -14.88 -14.11 -9.42
C GLN A 74 -14.18 -14.11 -10.77
N ILE A 75 -12.85 -14.01 -10.75
CA ILE A 75 -12.02 -14.21 -11.92
C ILE A 75 -12.34 -15.61 -12.48
N GLU A 76 -12.86 -15.66 -13.70
CA GLU A 76 -13.22 -16.92 -14.36
C GLU A 76 -11.95 -17.60 -14.87
N LEU A 77 -11.52 -18.66 -14.17
CA LEU A 77 -10.31 -19.39 -14.50
C LEU A 77 -10.61 -20.53 -15.49
N LEU A 78 -9.93 -20.55 -16.63
CA LEU A 78 -10.06 -21.63 -17.61
C LEU A 78 -9.66 -22.99 -17.03
N PHE A 79 -8.64 -22.98 -16.18
CA PHE A 79 -8.15 -24.13 -15.42
C PHE A 79 -8.17 -23.80 -13.93
N PRO A 80 -9.29 -24.06 -13.22
CA PRO A 80 -9.36 -23.77 -11.80
C PRO A 80 -8.39 -24.66 -11.01
N PRO A 81 -7.77 -24.15 -9.93
CA PRO A 81 -6.88 -24.93 -9.09
C PRO A 81 -7.68 -26.01 -8.34
N ARG A 82 -7.01 -27.12 -8.03
CA ARG A 82 -7.59 -28.20 -7.23
C ARG A 82 -7.12 -28.11 -5.79
N GLY A 83 -8.01 -28.32 -4.83
CA GLY A 83 -7.63 -28.42 -3.43
C GLY A 83 -6.82 -29.69 -3.18
N ALA A 84 -5.65 -29.54 -2.56
CA ALA A 84 -4.85 -30.64 -2.07
C ALA A 84 -4.69 -30.53 -0.55
N GLN A 85 -4.83 -31.64 0.15
CA GLN A 85 -4.58 -31.70 1.59
C GLN A 85 -3.08 -31.88 1.83
N VAL A 86 -2.49 -30.98 2.61
CA VAL A 86 -1.09 -31.01 3.01
C VAL A 86 -0.99 -31.00 4.54
N GLN A 87 0.12 -31.48 5.06
CA GLN A 87 0.42 -31.46 6.49
C GLN A 87 1.61 -30.55 6.76
N CYS A 88 1.47 -29.61 7.69
CA CYS A 88 2.56 -28.71 8.04
C CYS A 88 3.73 -29.51 8.67
N PRO A 89 4.96 -29.43 8.14
CA PRO A 89 6.09 -30.15 8.69
C PRO A 89 6.54 -29.63 10.06
N ASN A 90 6.20 -28.38 10.40
CA ASN A 90 6.61 -27.75 11.65
C ASN A 90 5.65 -28.06 12.82
N CYS A 91 4.33 -27.92 12.60
CA CYS A 91 3.33 -28.07 13.67
C CYS A 91 2.35 -29.24 13.47
N GLY A 92 2.47 -30.00 12.38
CA GLY A 92 1.62 -31.17 12.09
C GLY A 92 0.18 -30.86 11.69
N THR A 93 -0.22 -29.58 11.67
CA THR A 93 -1.59 -29.16 11.29
C THR A 93 -1.90 -29.54 9.84
N PRO A 94 -2.96 -30.31 9.57
CA PRO A 94 -3.42 -30.56 8.20
C PRO A 94 -4.25 -29.38 7.68
N TYR A 95 -4.04 -28.98 6.42
CA TYR A 95 -4.78 -27.89 5.78
C TYR A 95 -4.88 -28.11 4.26
N GLN A 96 -5.79 -27.39 3.61
CA GLN A 96 -5.93 -27.44 2.15
C GLN A 96 -5.23 -26.27 1.46
N VAL A 97 -4.60 -26.56 0.32
CA VAL A 97 -3.93 -25.58 -0.53
C VAL A 97 -4.43 -25.71 -1.97
N PRO A 98 -4.64 -24.59 -2.69
CA PRO A 98 -4.98 -24.64 -4.11
C PRO A 98 -3.73 -24.99 -4.93
N ILE A 99 -3.86 -25.99 -5.81
CA ILE A 99 -2.81 -26.41 -6.74
C ILE A 99 -3.25 -26.16 -8.17
N PHE A 100 -2.50 -25.33 -8.87
CA PHE A 100 -2.55 -25.15 -10.31
C PHE A 100 -1.71 -26.23 -10.99
N SER A 101 -2.32 -26.97 -11.91
CA SER A 101 -1.62 -27.91 -12.79
C SER A 101 -1.44 -27.36 -14.21
N ILE A 102 -2.32 -26.44 -14.63
CA ILE A 102 -2.28 -25.76 -15.92
C ILE A 102 -2.58 -24.28 -15.68
N ILE A 103 -1.77 -23.40 -16.23
CA ILE A 103 -2.01 -21.96 -16.31
C ILE A 103 -1.93 -21.57 -17.79
N ASP A 104 -2.95 -20.88 -18.26
CA ASP A 104 -2.99 -20.29 -19.60
C ASP A 104 -2.94 -18.78 -19.46
N LEU A 105 -1.80 -18.17 -19.79
CA LEU A 105 -1.59 -16.73 -19.68
C LEU A 105 -2.26 -15.93 -20.80
N GLY A 106 -2.72 -16.59 -21.87
CA GLY A 106 -3.53 -15.95 -22.90
C GLY A 106 -4.97 -15.69 -22.46
N VAL A 107 -5.52 -16.61 -21.67
CA VAL A 107 -6.90 -16.51 -21.16
C VAL A 107 -6.95 -15.89 -19.78
N ASN A 108 -5.98 -16.20 -18.92
CA ASN A 108 -5.87 -15.69 -17.56
C ASN A 108 -4.52 -14.94 -17.35
N PRO A 109 -4.28 -13.81 -18.04
CA PRO A 109 -3.04 -13.03 -17.92
C PRO A 109 -2.79 -12.51 -16.51
N GLU A 110 -3.83 -12.34 -15.70
CA GLU A 110 -3.75 -11.94 -14.30
C GLU A 110 -2.95 -12.92 -13.42
N LEU A 111 -2.82 -14.19 -13.84
CA LEU A 111 -2.01 -15.18 -13.12
C LEU A 111 -0.50 -15.01 -13.36
N LYS A 112 -0.09 -14.22 -14.37
CA LYS A 112 1.32 -14.01 -14.72
C LYS A 112 2.11 -13.41 -13.57
N GLY A 113 1.58 -12.37 -12.94
CA GLY A 113 2.20 -11.72 -11.78
C GLY A 113 2.35 -12.67 -10.59
N ALA A 114 1.31 -13.45 -10.28
CA ALA A 114 1.36 -14.44 -9.19
C ALA A 114 2.36 -15.57 -9.49
N LEU A 115 2.48 -15.99 -10.75
CA LEU A 115 3.45 -17.00 -11.19
C LEU A 115 4.90 -16.49 -11.07
N LEU A 116 5.18 -15.33 -11.67
CA LEU A 116 6.50 -14.71 -11.65
C LEU A 116 6.93 -14.28 -10.24
N GLY A 117 5.98 -13.86 -9.41
CA GLY A 117 6.19 -13.56 -7.99
C GLY A 117 6.34 -14.77 -7.08
N GLY A 118 6.26 -16.00 -7.60
CA GLY A 118 6.43 -17.24 -6.83
C GLY A 118 5.27 -17.53 -5.86
N GLN A 119 4.09 -16.96 -6.10
CA GLN A 119 2.90 -17.13 -5.26
C GLN A 119 2.02 -18.31 -5.72
N VAL A 120 2.22 -18.80 -6.95
CA VAL A 120 1.54 -20.00 -7.46
C VAL A 120 2.09 -21.25 -6.79
N ASN A 121 1.18 -22.18 -6.45
CA ASN A 121 1.52 -23.45 -5.82
C ASN A 121 2.36 -23.27 -4.55
N MET A 122 2.05 -22.27 -3.74
CA MET A 122 2.67 -22.04 -2.44
C MET A 122 1.78 -22.56 -1.32
N ALA A 123 2.37 -23.25 -0.35
CA ALA A 123 1.68 -23.64 0.87
C ALA A 123 2.07 -22.68 1.99
N SER A 124 1.09 -22.17 2.73
CA SER A 124 1.30 -21.39 3.95
C SER A 124 0.43 -21.95 5.07
N CYS A 125 1.05 -22.39 6.16
CA CYS A 125 0.33 -22.99 7.28
C CYS A 125 -0.44 -21.90 8.04
N PRO A 126 -1.77 -22.01 8.19
CA PRO A 126 -2.57 -21.01 8.90
C PRO A 126 -2.28 -20.98 10.41
N ASN A 127 -1.69 -22.04 10.96
CA ASN A 127 -1.45 -22.15 12.40
C ASN A 127 -0.10 -21.55 12.82
N CYS A 128 0.98 -21.80 12.07
CA CYS A 128 2.33 -21.37 12.46
C CYS A 128 3.03 -20.48 11.43
N GLY A 129 2.38 -20.15 10.31
CA GLY A 129 2.94 -19.30 9.26
C GLY A 129 4.06 -19.94 8.41
N MET A 130 4.52 -21.14 8.78
CA MET A 130 5.53 -21.88 8.00
C MET A 130 4.96 -22.23 6.63
N GLY A 131 5.72 -21.95 5.58
CA GLY A 131 5.28 -22.15 4.21
C GLY A 131 6.43 -22.20 3.22
N GLY A 132 6.10 -22.56 1.99
CA GLY A 132 7.06 -22.66 0.90
C GLY A 132 6.43 -23.13 -0.41
N PRO A 133 7.19 -23.08 -1.51
CA PRO A 133 6.74 -23.57 -2.80
C PRO A 133 6.49 -25.09 -2.74
N LEU A 134 5.40 -25.54 -3.36
CA LEU A 134 5.06 -26.94 -3.54
C LEU A 134 5.74 -27.46 -4.79
N ASN A 135 6.42 -28.59 -4.66
CA ASN A 135 7.16 -29.20 -5.75
C ASN A 135 6.25 -30.08 -6.63
N VAL A 136 5.30 -29.45 -7.32
CA VAL A 136 4.24 -30.11 -8.10
C VAL A 136 4.31 -29.74 -9.59
N PRO A 137 3.94 -30.65 -10.51
CA PRO A 137 3.96 -30.35 -11.93
C PRO A 137 3.04 -29.20 -12.32
N LEU A 138 3.54 -28.31 -13.18
CA LEU A 138 2.81 -27.15 -13.67
C LEU A 138 3.08 -26.93 -15.16
N LEU A 139 2.02 -26.94 -15.97
CA LEU A 139 2.06 -26.57 -17.39
C LEU A 139 1.68 -25.09 -17.53
N VAL A 140 2.50 -24.28 -18.19
CA VAL A 140 2.22 -22.87 -18.48
C VAL A 140 2.21 -22.66 -19.99
N HIS A 141 1.11 -22.10 -20.47
CA HIS A 141 0.95 -21.67 -21.85
C HIS A 141 1.04 -20.14 -21.93
N GLU A 142 1.96 -19.64 -22.74
CA GLU A 142 2.18 -18.21 -23.01
C GLU A 142 2.11 -18.01 -24.53
N PRO A 143 0.97 -17.53 -25.07
CA PRO A 143 0.75 -17.52 -26.51
C PRO A 143 1.54 -16.44 -27.26
N ASP A 144 1.79 -15.29 -26.63
CA ASP A 144 2.44 -14.13 -27.25
C ASP A 144 3.87 -14.48 -27.68
N HIS A 145 4.55 -15.32 -26.89
CA HIS A 145 5.90 -15.82 -27.15
C HIS A 145 5.92 -17.24 -27.75
N LYS A 146 4.76 -17.77 -28.15
CA LYS A 146 4.61 -19.13 -28.71
C LYS A 146 5.24 -20.20 -27.81
N PHE A 147 5.00 -20.09 -26.51
CA PHE A 147 5.65 -20.91 -25.49
C PHE A 147 4.66 -21.84 -24.80
N LEU A 148 5.02 -23.11 -24.71
CA LEU A 148 4.39 -24.08 -23.81
C LEU A 148 5.49 -24.76 -22.99
N GLY A 149 5.54 -24.46 -21.71
CA GLY A 149 6.54 -24.98 -20.78
C GLY A 149 5.90 -25.82 -19.69
N VAL A 150 6.57 -26.90 -19.29
CA VAL A 150 6.16 -27.73 -18.16
C VAL A 150 7.28 -27.81 -17.13
N PHE A 151 6.99 -27.35 -15.92
CA PHE A 151 7.80 -27.67 -14.75
C PHE A 151 7.42 -29.07 -14.26
N ALA A 152 8.39 -29.98 -14.23
CA ALA A 152 8.22 -31.37 -13.82
C ALA A 152 9.39 -31.76 -12.90
N PRO A 153 9.26 -31.62 -11.58
CA PRO A 153 10.35 -31.92 -10.67
C PRO A 153 10.70 -33.41 -10.66
N GLN A 154 11.99 -33.73 -10.52
CA GLN A 154 12.45 -35.12 -10.37
C GLN A 154 12.01 -35.67 -9.01
N GLN A 155 10.89 -36.37 -9.00
CA GLN A 155 10.37 -37.06 -7.81
C GLN A 155 10.78 -38.53 -7.81
N GLY A 156 12.09 -38.84 -7.89
CA GLY A 156 12.63 -40.21 -7.73
C GLY A 156 11.92 -41.35 -8.51
N GLY A 157 11.17 -41.02 -9.57
CA GLY A 157 10.15 -41.87 -10.17
C GLY A 157 10.44 -42.21 -11.63
N ASP A 158 9.65 -43.14 -12.17
CA ASP A 158 9.75 -43.64 -13.54
C ASP A 158 9.53 -42.52 -14.58
N THR A 159 10.52 -42.30 -15.44
CA THR A 159 10.48 -41.32 -16.56
C THR A 159 9.25 -41.49 -17.44
N MET A 160 8.75 -42.73 -17.59
CA MET A 160 7.55 -43.01 -18.38
C MET A 160 6.27 -42.42 -17.76
N GLN A 161 6.15 -42.46 -16.42
CA GLN A 161 4.99 -41.88 -15.72
C GLN A 161 4.99 -40.36 -15.84
N MET A 162 6.17 -39.74 -15.75
CA MET A 162 6.32 -38.30 -15.95
C MET A 162 5.91 -37.89 -17.37
N GLN A 163 6.39 -38.60 -18.39
CA GLN A 163 6.04 -38.31 -19.78
C GLN A 163 4.53 -38.47 -20.04
N LYS A 164 3.90 -39.48 -19.41
CA LYS A 164 2.45 -39.66 -19.46
C LYS A 164 1.70 -38.49 -18.82
N ALA A 165 2.13 -38.07 -17.62
CA ALA A 165 1.51 -36.94 -16.92
C ALA A 165 1.62 -35.64 -17.73
N ILE A 166 2.78 -35.37 -18.35
CA ILE A 166 2.97 -34.22 -19.24
C ILE A 166 2.00 -34.30 -20.43
N GLY A 167 1.89 -35.47 -21.08
CA GLY A 167 0.95 -35.70 -22.18
C GLY A 167 -0.51 -35.45 -21.78
N ASP A 168 -0.92 -35.91 -20.61
CA ASP A 168 -2.28 -35.69 -20.08
C ASP A 168 -2.57 -34.21 -19.81
N LEU A 169 -1.60 -33.45 -19.29
CA LEU A 169 -1.71 -32.00 -19.10
C LEU A 169 -1.82 -31.28 -20.44
N THR A 170 -0.93 -31.58 -21.40
CA THR A 170 -0.95 -30.98 -22.73
C THR A 170 -2.27 -31.27 -23.46
N GLN A 171 -2.77 -32.51 -23.40
CA GLN A 171 -4.05 -32.85 -24.02
C GLN A 171 -5.23 -32.15 -23.35
N THR A 172 -5.18 -31.96 -22.03
CA THR A 172 -6.20 -31.22 -21.28
C THR A 172 -6.24 -29.75 -21.69
N LEU A 173 -5.08 -29.12 -21.86
CA LEU A 173 -4.96 -27.77 -22.41
C LEU A 173 -5.58 -27.70 -23.82
N MET A 174 -5.13 -28.57 -24.73
CA MET A 174 -5.56 -28.56 -26.13
C MET A 174 -7.07 -28.77 -26.30
N ARG A 175 -7.70 -29.63 -25.47
CA ARG A 175 -9.15 -29.86 -25.53
C ARG A 175 -9.99 -28.63 -25.16
N LYS A 176 -9.51 -27.80 -24.23
CA LYS A 176 -10.22 -26.59 -23.80
C LYS A 176 -9.95 -25.39 -24.70
N LEU A 177 -8.81 -25.37 -25.39
CA LEU A 177 -8.48 -24.28 -26.31
C LEU A 177 -9.30 -24.35 -27.61
N PRO A 178 -9.73 -23.18 -28.16
CA PRO A 178 -10.29 -23.08 -29.50
C PRO A 178 -9.33 -23.62 -30.56
N THR A 179 -9.87 -24.11 -31.68
CA THR A 179 -9.08 -24.75 -32.74
C THR A 179 -8.02 -23.81 -33.32
N GLU A 180 -8.33 -22.53 -33.42
CA GLU A 180 -7.47 -21.48 -33.97
C GLU A 180 -6.28 -21.17 -33.06
N ALA A 181 -6.45 -21.35 -31.75
CA ALA A 181 -5.42 -21.14 -30.73
C ALA A 181 -4.44 -22.33 -30.64
N ARG A 182 -4.79 -23.50 -31.17
CA ARG A 182 -3.92 -24.70 -31.16
C ARG A 182 -2.79 -24.55 -32.18
N LYS A 183 -1.60 -24.18 -31.70
CA LYS A 183 -0.41 -23.97 -32.54
C LYS A 183 0.56 -25.15 -32.44
N GLY A 184 1.41 -25.32 -33.45
CA GLY A 184 2.33 -26.45 -33.56
C GLY A 184 3.33 -26.59 -32.39
N TYR A 185 3.76 -25.47 -31.77
CA TYR A 185 4.68 -25.51 -30.62
C TYR A 185 4.09 -26.23 -29.41
N MET A 186 2.76 -26.32 -29.30
CA MET A 186 2.08 -26.98 -28.18
C MET A 186 2.24 -28.51 -28.21
N LEU A 187 2.59 -29.08 -29.36
CA LEU A 187 2.81 -30.52 -29.51
C LEU A 187 4.13 -30.99 -28.90
N GLN A 188 5.04 -30.05 -28.59
CA GLN A 188 6.35 -30.31 -28.00
C GLN A 188 6.60 -29.34 -26.83
N PRO A 189 5.96 -29.55 -25.67
CA PRO A 189 6.18 -28.71 -24.50
C PRO A 189 7.64 -28.76 -24.05
N LYS A 190 8.23 -27.60 -23.76
CA LYS A 190 9.58 -27.48 -23.21
C LYS A 190 9.56 -27.92 -21.74
N GLN A 191 10.43 -28.87 -21.38
CA GLN A 191 10.45 -29.45 -20.03
C GLN A 191 11.51 -28.78 -19.15
N PHE A 192 11.15 -28.47 -17.92
CA PHE A 192 12.02 -27.85 -16.91
C PHE A 192 11.98 -28.67 -15.62
N MET A 193 13.15 -29.08 -15.15
CA MET A 193 13.27 -29.85 -13.88
C MET A 193 13.57 -28.94 -12.68
N ASP A 194 14.03 -27.73 -12.97
CA ASP A 194 14.42 -26.72 -12.00
C ASP A 194 13.45 -25.54 -12.10
N TRP A 195 12.86 -25.18 -10.95
CA TRP A 195 11.86 -24.12 -10.88
C TRP A 195 12.44 -22.74 -11.23
N GLN A 196 13.69 -22.48 -10.85
CA GLN A 196 14.33 -21.21 -11.11
C GLN A 196 14.58 -21.02 -12.61
N ARG A 197 15.07 -22.06 -13.31
CA ARG A 197 15.23 -22.02 -14.78
C ARG A 197 13.90 -21.87 -15.51
N PHE A 198 12.83 -22.47 -14.99
CA PHE A 198 11.49 -22.31 -15.54
C PHE A 198 11.01 -20.86 -15.44
N LEU A 199 11.17 -20.24 -14.28
CA LEU A 199 10.83 -18.82 -14.09
C LEU A 199 11.75 -17.90 -14.90
N GLU A 200 13.05 -18.18 -14.98
CA GLU A 200 13.99 -17.41 -15.81
C GLU A 200 13.53 -17.34 -17.27
N GLN A 201 13.08 -18.46 -17.85
CA GLN A 201 12.53 -18.47 -19.20
C GLN A 201 11.28 -17.59 -19.36
N LEU A 202 10.44 -17.50 -18.32
CA LEU A 202 9.24 -16.65 -18.34
C LEU A 202 9.59 -15.17 -18.13
N TRP A 203 10.61 -14.87 -17.31
CA TRP A 203 11.13 -13.51 -17.13
C TRP A 203 11.79 -12.97 -18.40
N GLU A 204 12.42 -13.82 -19.21
CA GLU A 204 12.96 -13.42 -20.52
C GLU A 204 11.90 -12.83 -21.45
N PHE A 205 10.66 -13.31 -21.35
CA PHE A 205 9.51 -12.77 -22.10
C PHE A 205 9.13 -11.36 -21.63
N GLU A 206 9.46 -11.00 -20.39
CA GLU A 206 9.31 -9.64 -19.85
C GLU A 206 10.54 -8.76 -20.11
N GLY A 207 11.51 -9.25 -20.91
CA GLY A 207 12.77 -8.56 -21.14
C GLY A 207 13.73 -8.59 -19.94
N VAL A 208 13.47 -9.42 -18.94
CA VAL A 208 14.32 -9.57 -17.75
C VAL A 208 15.21 -10.80 -17.90
N THR A 209 16.51 -10.58 -18.05
CA THR A 209 17.48 -11.68 -18.27
C THR A 209 17.98 -12.29 -16.96
N PRO A 210 18.48 -13.54 -16.98
CA PRO A 210 19.16 -14.15 -15.82
C PRO A 210 20.35 -13.33 -15.32
N GLU A 211 21.05 -12.62 -16.20
CA GLU A 211 22.14 -11.70 -15.86
C GLU A 211 21.62 -10.50 -15.08
N MET A 212 20.49 -9.92 -15.48
CA MET A 212 19.85 -8.80 -14.77
C MET A 212 19.41 -9.22 -13.36
N LEU A 213 18.78 -10.39 -13.23
CA LEU A 213 18.38 -10.94 -11.92
C LEU A 213 19.60 -11.20 -11.02
N ARG A 214 20.67 -11.77 -11.58
CA ARG A 214 21.93 -11.97 -10.84
C ARG A 214 22.54 -10.65 -10.41
N ARG A 215 22.59 -9.66 -11.30
CA ARG A 215 23.08 -8.30 -11.02
C ARG A 215 22.29 -7.66 -9.89
N GLN A 216 20.95 -7.70 -9.94
CA GLN A 216 20.08 -7.16 -8.89
C GLN A 216 20.32 -7.81 -7.52
N ARG A 217 20.52 -9.14 -7.48
CA ARG A 217 20.89 -9.86 -6.25
C ARG A 217 22.24 -9.38 -5.70
N SER A 218 23.27 -9.31 -6.56
CA SER A 218 24.59 -8.78 -6.17
C SER A 218 24.51 -7.33 -5.68
N GLN A 219 23.70 -6.49 -6.31
CA GLN A 219 23.45 -5.11 -5.87
C GLN A 219 22.79 -5.09 -4.48
N SER A 220 21.81 -5.95 -4.23
CA SER A 220 21.13 -6.05 -2.93
C SER A 220 22.08 -6.48 -1.82
N GLU A 221 22.93 -7.49 -2.07
CA GLU A 221 23.97 -7.92 -1.14
C GLU A 221 24.98 -6.80 -0.87
N LEU A 222 25.35 -6.05 -1.92
CA LEU A 222 26.24 -4.90 -1.78
C LEU A 222 25.61 -3.80 -0.92
N VAL A 223 24.34 -3.44 -1.12
CA VAL A 223 23.63 -2.45 -0.28
C VAL A 223 23.69 -2.85 1.20
N GLN A 224 23.35 -4.10 1.52
CA GLN A 224 23.38 -4.61 2.90
C GLN A 224 24.80 -4.51 3.48
N ARG A 225 25.81 -4.92 2.70
CA ARG A 225 27.21 -4.84 3.13
C ARG A 225 27.66 -3.39 3.36
N LEU A 226 27.36 -2.46 2.45
CA LEU A 226 27.72 -1.05 2.62
C LEU A 226 27.05 -0.44 3.85
N ALA A 227 25.78 -0.77 4.11
CA ALA A 227 25.04 -0.30 5.28
C ALA A 227 25.74 -0.72 6.60
N THR A 228 26.23 -1.96 6.68
CA THR A 228 26.98 -2.43 7.86
C THR A 228 28.35 -1.77 8.02
N LEU A 229 28.94 -1.27 6.93
CA LEU A 229 30.27 -0.66 6.91
C LEU A 229 30.23 0.87 6.98
N ALA A 230 29.05 1.49 7.12
CA ALA A 230 28.88 2.94 7.08
C ALA A 230 29.77 3.71 8.08
N ASN A 231 30.07 3.10 9.23
CA ASN A 231 30.89 3.70 10.28
C ASN A 231 32.39 3.37 10.18
N ASP A 232 32.83 2.61 9.17
CA ASP A 232 34.23 2.29 8.89
C ASP A 232 34.61 2.78 7.48
N PRO A 233 35.11 4.03 7.35
CA PRO A 233 35.43 4.62 6.06
C PRO A 233 36.44 3.83 5.22
N LYS A 234 37.38 3.12 5.86
CA LYS A 234 38.40 2.34 5.14
C LYS A 234 37.80 1.05 4.60
N ALA A 235 37.06 0.31 5.43
CA ALA A 235 36.39 -0.91 4.98
C ALA A 235 35.32 -0.61 3.92
N LEU A 236 34.62 0.52 4.07
CA LEU A 236 33.66 1.01 3.09
C LEU A 236 34.33 1.34 1.76
N ALA A 237 35.44 2.09 1.74
CA ALA A 237 36.18 2.38 0.51
C ALA A 237 36.65 1.10 -0.21
N MET A 238 37.14 0.10 0.52
CA MET A 238 37.49 -1.20 -0.05
C MET A 238 36.28 -1.97 -0.59
N ALA A 239 35.11 -1.82 0.04
CA ALA A 239 33.87 -2.42 -0.44
C ALA A 239 33.38 -1.78 -1.74
N LEU A 240 33.49 -0.44 -1.84
CA LEU A 240 33.14 0.33 -3.02
C LEU A 240 34.03 -0.02 -4.21
N GLU A 241 35.34 -0.12 -4.00
CA GLU A 241 36.26 -0.48 -5.09
C GLU A 241 35.96 -1.87 -5.68
N ARG A 242 35.63 -2.84 -4.83
CA ARG A 242 35.27 -4.20 -5.28
C ARG A 242 33.89 -4.27 -5.95
N GLY A 243 32.98 -3.39 -5.57
CA GLY A 243 31.60 -3.35 -6.04
C GLY A 243 31.36 -2.33 -7.15
N ARG A 244 32.40 -1.68 -7.67
CA ARG A 244 32.27 -0.48 -8.52
C ARG A 244 31.39 -0.70 -9.74
N ASP A 245 31.51 -1.85 -10.40
CA ASP A 245 30.73 -2.20 -11.59
C ASP A 245 29.25 -2.47 -11.31
N LEU A 246 28.88 -2.63 -10.04
CA LEU A 246 27.50 -2.82 -9.61
C LEU A 246 26.82 -1.49 -9.24
N ILE A 247 27.56 -0.39 -9.14
CA ILE A 247 27.04 0.92 -8.71
C ILE A 247 26.66 1.74 -9.95
N ASP A 248 25.40 1.62 -10.34
CA ASP A 248 24.74 2.36 -11.41
C ASP A 248 23.48 3.07 -10.86
N LYS A 249 22.67 3.66 -11.75
CA LYS A 249 21.41 4.33 -11.38
C LYS A 249 20.43 3.37 -10.70
N ASP A 250 20.36 2.12 -11.13
CA ASP A 250 19.48 1.10 -10.55
C ASP A 250 19.91 0.74 -9.12
N PHE A 251 21.22 0.71 -8.85
CA PHE A 251 21.76 0.56 -7.50
C PHE A 251 21.30 1.70 -6.58
N PHE A 252 21.33 2.94 -7.05
CA PHE A 252 20.83 4.08 -6.27
C PHE A 252 19.32 3.99 -6.03
N ALA A 253 18.52 3.59 -7.03
CA ALA A 253 17.09 3.37 -6.86
C ALA A 253 16.79 2.27 -5.83
N LEU A 254 17.59 1.19 -5.84
CA LEU A 254 17.51 0.13 -4.83
C LEU A 254 17.87 0.65 -3.43
N LEU A 255 18.96 1.41 -3.31
CA LEU A 255 19.40 2.01 -2.05
C LEU A 255 18.32 2.95 -1.47
N ASP A 256 17.72 3.80 -2.32
CA ASP A 256 16.66 4.73 -1.92
C ASP A 256 15.40 3.97 -1.46
N ARG A 257 15.06 2.85 -2.10
CA ARG A 257 13.98 1.96 -1.64
C ARG A 257 14.28 1.35 -0.27
N VAL A 258 15.50 0.86 -0.04
CA VAL A 258 15.91 0.31 1.26
C VAL A 258 15.88 1.39 2.35
N LEU A 259 16.32 2.60 2.03
CA LEU A 259 16.26 3.76 2.92
C LEU A 259 14.81 4.09 3.31
N MET A 260 13.91 4.16 2.33
CA MET A 260 12.48 4.42 2.55
C MET A 260 11.85 3.36 3.46
N MET A 261 12.10 2.07 3.21
CA MET A 261 11.60 0.98 4.06
C MET A 261 12.16 1.05 5.48
N THR A 262 13.46 1.34 5.63
CA THR A 262 14.12 1.47 6.94
C THR A 262 13.55 2.64 7.74
N SER A 263 13.22 3.74 7.06
CA SER A 263 12.56 4.92 7.64
C SER A 263 11.14 4.60 8.13
N GLN A 264 10.34 3.90 7.32
CA GLN A 264 8.99 3.48 7.70
C GLN A 264 8.97 2.55 8.91
N GLN A 265 10.03 1.78 9.13
CA GLN A 265 10.18 0.91 10.31
C GLN A 265 10.70 1.65 11.56
N GLY A 266 10.94 2.96 11.49
CA GLY A 266 11.44 3.77 12.60
C GLY A 266 12.90 3.52 12.98
N GLN A 267 13.68 2.83 12.14
CA GLN A 267 15.07 2.45 12.44
C GLN A 267 16.04 3.62 12.15
N GLN A 268 16.02 4.65 13.01
CA GLN A 268 16.78 5.89 12.81
C GLN A 268 18.29 5.68 12.56
N ALA A 269 18.93 4.78 13.30
CA ALA A 269 20.34 4.48 13.12
C ALA A 269 20.64 3.88 11.73
N GLY A 270 19.76 3.00 11.23
CA GLY A 270 19.86 2.43 9.89
C GLY A 270 19.67 3.48 8.80
N VAL A 271 18.71 4.40 8.99
CA VAL A 271 18.51 5.53 8.06
C VAL A 271 19.75 6.40 7.96
N GLN A 272 20.36 6.78 9.09
CA GLN A 272 21.57 7.60 9.10
C GLN A 272 22.76 6.90 8.43
N ALA A 273 22.94 5.60 8.68
CA ALA A 273 23.97 4.80 8.03
C ALA A 273 23.79 4.76 6.51
N LEU A 274 22.58 4.48 6.03
CA LEU A 274 22.27 4.45 4.60
C LEU A 274 22.41 5.82 3.94
N LEU A 275 22.02 6.90 4.61
CA LEU A 275 22.22 8.27 4.13
C LEU A 275 23.71 8.61 3.99
N SER A 276 24.55 8.22 4.94
CA SER A 276 26.00 8.42 4.87
C SER A 276 26.60 7.70 3.66
N VAL A 277 26.24 6.42 3.47
CA VAL A 277 26.65 5.63 2.31
C VAL A 277 26.20 6.29 1.01
N ARG A 278 24.93 6.68 0.92
CA ARG A 278 24.36 7.35 -0.26
C ARG A 278 25.14 8.62 -0.61
N ASN A 279 25.41 9.48 0.36
CA ASN A 279 26.13 10.74 0.14
C ASN A 279 27.58 10.47 -0.32
N GLN A 280 28.25 9.49 0.26
CA GLN A 280 29.58 9.11 -0.19
C GLN A 280 29.57 8.56 -1.63
N LEU A 281 28.58 7.74 -1.98
CA LEU A 281 28.41 7.22 -3.33
C LEU A 281 28.16 8.34 -4.35
N MET A 282 27.34 9.33 -3.99
CA MET A 282 27.06 10.50 -4.83
C MET A 282 28.33 11.26 -5.22
N GLU A 283 29.29 11.39 -4.31
CA GLU A 283 30.54 12.12 -4.56
C GLU A 283 31.63 11.25 -5.22
N SER A 284 31.67 9.96 -4.90
CA SER A 284 32.79 9.07 -5.27
C SER A 284 32.57 8.24 -6.54
N THR A 285 31.33 8.11 -7.03
CA THR A 285 31.00 7.24 -8.16
C THR A 285 30.54 8.03 -9.39
N GLU A 286 30.74 7.46 -10.58
CA GLU A 286 30.31 8.10 -11.83
C GLU A 286 28.79 8.21 -11.91
N ALA A 287 28.06 7.16 -11.52
CA ALA A 287 26.60 7.18 -11.42
C ALA A 287 26.11 8.24 -10.42
N GLY A 288 26.80 8.39 -9.27
CA GLY A 288 26.51 9.43 -8.29
C GLY A 288 26.65 10.85 -8.84
N LYS A 289 27.76 11.13 -9.55
CA LYS A 289 27.99 12.42 -10.20
C LYS A 289 26.96 12.70 -11.29
N GLU A 290 26.57 11.68 -12.03
CA GLU A 290 25.53 11.78 -13.05
C GLU A 290 24.17 12.16 -12.44
N ILE A 291 23.75 11.45 -11.39
CA ILE A 291 22.52 11.76 -10.64
C ILE A 291 22.57 13.18 -10.09
N LYS A 292 23.70 13.60 -9.50
CA LYS A 292 23.89 14.96 -8.97
C LYS A 292 23.69 16.01 -10.05
N ARG A 293 24.30 15.81 -11.22
CA ARG A 293 24.16 16.73 -12.37
C ARG A 293 22.71 16.86 -12.83
N ILE A 294 21.95 15.76 -12.89
CA ILE A 294 20.52 15.79 -13.22
C ILE A 294 19.73 16.54 -12.16
N GLN A 295 19.99 16.25 -10.87
CA GLN A 295 19.34 16.96 -9.75
C GLN A 295 19.62 18.46 -9.78
N ASP A 296 20.85 18.87 -10.08
CA ASP A 296 21.22 20.29 -10.17
C ASP A 296 20.51 20.98 -11.34
N LYS A 297 20.37 20.31 -12.50
CA LYS A 297 19.58 20.82 -13.63
C LYS A 297 18.10 20.97 -13.28
N VAL A 298 17.49 19.95 -12.67
CA VAL A 298 16.10 20.01 -12.21
C VAL A 298 15.92 21.16 -11.22
N ARG A 299 16.81 21.27 -10.23
CA ARG A 299 16.77 22.35 -9.22
C ARG A 299 16.89 23.73 -9.86
N ALA A 300 17.74 23.88 -10.87
CA ALA A 300 17.90 25.15 -11.59
C ALA A 300 16.60 25.56 -12.27
N VAL A 301 15.89 24.63 -12.92
CA VAL A 301 14.58 24.91 -13.55
C VAL A 301 13.51 25.18 -12.48
N VAL A 302 13.43 24.38 -11.43
CA VAL A 302 12.45 24.58 -10.34
C VAL A 302 12.64 25.93 -9.65
N ALA A 303 13.89 26.41 -9.50
CA ALA A 303 14.19 27.71 -8.91
C ALA A 303 13.66 28.90 -9.73
N THR A 304 13.36 28.71 -11.03
CA THR A 304 12.74 29.75 -11.86
C THR A 304 11.22 29.77 -11.74
N LEU A 305 10.61 28.73 -11.16
CA LEU A 305 9.16 28.63 -11.02
C LEU A 305 8.68 29.45 -9.82
N SER A 306 7.57 30.16 -10.00
CA SER A 306 6.90 30.94 -8.94
C SER A 306 5.41 30.61 -8.87
N LYS A 307 4.68 31.27 -7.96
CA LYS A 307 3.22 31.16 -7.90
C LYS A 307 2.52 31.77 -9.11
N GLU A 308 3.20 32.66 -9.84
CA GLU A 308 2.69 33.29 -11.05
C GLU A 308 2.98 32.48 -12.32
N THR A 309 3.82 31.44 -12.24
CA THR A 309 4.15 30.60 -13.40
C THR A 309 2.88 30.03 -14.04
N SER A 310 2.72 30.32 -15.33
CA SER A 310 1.57 29.84 -16.09
C SER A 310 1.71 28.36 -16.45
N ARG A 311 0.59 27.68 -16.79
CA ARG A 311 0.62 26.27 -17.20
C ARG A 311 1.34 26.09 -18.54
N GLU A 312 1.21 27.08 -19.41
CA GLU A 312 1.92 27.14 -20.70
C GLU A 312 3.42 27.29 -20.48
N GLU A 313 3.84 28.23 -19.63
CA GLU A 313 5.26 28.39 -19.26
C GLU A 313 5.84 27.12 -18.62
N LEU A 314 5.09 26.46 -17.74
CA LEU A 314 5.51 25.18 -17.16
C LEU A 314 5.68 24.09 -18.23
N LEU A 315 4.74 24.00 -19.19
CA LEU A 315 4.83 23.04 -20.28
C LEU A 315 6.06 23.32 -21.16
N ASP A 316 6.32 24.58 -21.47
CA ASP A 316 7.51 25.00 -22.21
C ASP A 316 8.80 24.60 -21.48
N LYS A 317 8.87 24.79 -20.15
CA LYS A 317 10.03 24.38 -19.35
C LYS A 317 10.27 22.87 -19.37
N ILE A 318 9.20 22.06 -19.35
CA ILE A 318 9.30 20.60 -19.46
C ILE A 318 9.76 20.19 -20.87
N LEU A 319 9.22 20.82 -21.91
CA LEU A 319 9.62 20.57 -23.30
C LEU A 319 11.07 21.00 -23.58
N GLU A 320 11.50 22.13 -23.03
CA GLU A 320 12.88 22.60 -23.07
C GLU A 320 13.82 21.61 -22.38
N ALA A 321 13.43 21.10 -21.20
CA ALA A 321 14.19 20.08 -20.50
C ALA A 321 14.40 18.84 -21.38
N TRP A 322 13.35 18.33 -22.04
CA TRP A 322 13.48 17.17 -22.95
C TRP A 322 14.44 17.38 -24.12
N ARG A 323 14.60 18.62 -24.61
CA ARG A 323 15.49 18.92 -25.73
C ARG A 323 16.95 19.09 -25.30
N GLY A 324 17.20 19.26 -24.01
CA GLY A 324 18.55 19.46 -23.46
C GLY A 324 19.32 18.16 -23.23
N ASP A 325 20.57 18.29 -22.80
CA ASP A 325 21.38 17.16 -22.34
C ASP A 325 20.71 16.45 -21.16
N ASP A 326 20.69 15.11 -21.17
CA ASP A 326 19.94 14.24 -20.24
C ASP A 326 18.44 14.51 -20.23
N GLY A 327 17.90 14.99 -21.35
CA GLY A 327 16.63 15.69 -21.37
C GLY A 327 15.46 14.89 -20.80
N GLU A 328 15.38 13.59 -21.08
CA GLU A 328 14.35 12.71 -20.51
C GLU A 328 14.43 12.62 -18.99
N GLU A 329 15.62 12.45 -18.43
CA GLU A 329 15.82 12.32 -16.98
C GLU A 329 15.57 13.64 -16.25
N VAL A 330 16.00 14.76 -16.84
CA VAL A 330 15.74 16.10 -16.28
C VAL A 330 14.25 16.43 -16.34
N ALA A 331 13.59 16.13 -17.46
CA ALA A 331 12.15 16.36 -17.59
C ALA A 331 11.34 15.49 -16.60
N ASN A 332 11.68 14.20 -16.46
CA ASN A 332 11.03 13.31 -15.49
C ASN A 332 11.24 13.78 -14.04
N GLY A 333 12.45 14.25 -13.72
CA GLY A 333 12.73 14.88 -12.42
C GLY A 333 11.92 16.14 -12.19
N LEU A 334 11.75 16.98 -13.23
CA LEU A 334 10.94 18.19 -13.17
C LEU A 334 9.45 17.89 -12.99
N ILE A 335 8.90 16.94 -13.76
CA ILE A 335 7.51 16.46 -13.65
C ILE A 335 7.23 16.02 -12.20
N THR A 336 8.16 15.27 -11.61
CA THR A 336 8.05 14.82 -10.21
C THR A 336 8.10 15.98 -9.21
N ALA A 337 8.94 17.00 -9.46
CA ALA A 337 9.06 18.16 -8.58
C ALA A 337 7.82 19.09 -8.62
N VAL A 338 7.08 19.09 -9.72
CA VAL A 338 5.96 20.03 -9.96
C VAL A 338 4.58 19.34 -9.96
N ILE A 339 4.47 18.11 -9.46
CA ILE A 339 3.22 17.34 -9.39
C ILE A 339 1.99 18.17 -8.97
N PRO A 340 2.06 19.03 -7.93
CA PRO A 340 0.89 19.83 -7.51
C PRO A 340 0.37 20.81 -8.57
N MET A 341 1.19 21.18 -9.56
CA MET A 341 0.85 22.08 -10.67
C MET A 341 0.29 21.33 -11.89
N LEU A 342 0.40 20.00 -11.92
CA LEU A 342 -0.07 19.13 -13.02
C LEU A 342 -1.55 18.79 -12.88
N ASP A 343 -2.37 19.86 -12.83
CA ASP A 343 -3.82 19.80 -12.67
C ASP A 343 -4.56 19.58 -14.01
N TYR A 344 -5.90 19.55 -13.96
CA TYR A 344 -6.72 19.41 -15.18
C TYR A 344 -6.46 20.54 -16.20
N GLN A 345 -6.16 21.75 -15.74
CA GLN A 345 -5.88 22.88 -16.64
C GLN A 345 -4.54 22.68 -17.36
N PHE A 346 -3.55 22.10 -16.70
CA PHE A 346 -2.30 21.71 -17.35
C PHE A 346 -2.53 20.66 -18.46
N LEU A 347 -3.35 19.63 -18.20
CA LEU A 347 -3.72 18.63 -19.22
C LEU A 347 -4.45 19.23 -20.43
N MET A 348 -5.26 20.27 -20.20
CA MET A 348 -5.87 21.02 -21.30
C MET A 348 -4.81 21.75 -22.15
N GLN A 349 -3.76 22.29 -21.54
CA GLN A 349 -2.63 22.90 -22.28
C GLN A 349 -1.85 21.87 -23.10
N VAL A 350 -1.57 20.70 -22.52
CA VAL A 350 -0.94 19.58 -23.24
C VAL A 350 -1.79 19.18 -24.46
N SER A 351 -3.11 19.09 -24.28
CA SER A 351 -4.05 18.75 -25.36
C SER A 351 -4.08 19.80 -26.46
N ALA A 352 -4.09 21.10 -26.11
CA ALA A 352 -4.02 22.17 -27.09
C ALA A 352 -2.68 22.16 -27.86
N ARG A 353 -1.56 21.88 -27.17
CA ARG A 353 -0.24 21.79 -27.79
C ARG A 353 -0.15 20.62 -28.78
N LEU A 354 -0.73 19.47 -28.42
CA LEU A 354 -0.78 18.27 -29.27
C LEU A 354 -1.42 18.51 -30.65
N GLU A 355 -2.39 19.42 -30.75
CA GLU A 355 -3.05 19.75 -32.05
C GLU A 355 -2.10 20.43 -33.05
N THR A 356 -1.04 21.08 -32.54
CA THR A 356 -0.11 21.88 -33.35
C THR A 356 1.32 21.32 -33.35
N ALA A 357 1.58 20.26 -32.60
CA ALA A 357 2.90 19.66 -32.42
C ALA A 357 3.38 18.89 -33.66
N GLY A 358 4.69 18.95 -33.93
CA GLY A 358 5.35 18.04 -34.87
C GLY A 358 5.45 16.62 -34.32
N GLU A 359 5.84 15.65 -35.14
CA GLU A 359 5.84 14.22 -34.82
C GLU A 359 6.62 13.88 -33.53
N GLU A 360 7.86 14.35 -33.39
CA GLU A 360 8.71 14.09 -32.21
C GLU A 360 8.19 14.76 -30.92
N GLU A 361 7.66 15.99 -31.03
CA GLU A 361 7.08 16.70 -29.88
C GLU A 361 5.75 16.06 -29.47
N ARG A 362 4.98 15.57 -30.44
CA ARG A 362 3.72 14.88 -30.21
C ARG A 362 3.91 13.61 -29.39
N GLU A 363 4.89 12.78 -29.73
CA GLU A 363 5.20 11.56 -28.97
C GLU A 363 5.51 11.89 -27.50
N ARG A 364 6.34 12.92 -27.24
CA ARG A 364 6.66 13.36 -25.88
C ARG A 364 5.45 13.87 -25.11
N LEU A 365 4.59 14.65 -25.77
CA LEU A 365 3.36 15.16 -25.17
C LEU A 365 2.33 14.05 -24.90
N GLU A 366 2.27 13.02 -25.75
CA GLU A 366 1.46 11.81 -25.52
C GLU A 366 1.96 11.05 -24.29
N THR A 367 3.27 10.80 -24.19
CA THR A 367 3.91 10.20 -23.01
C THR A 367 3.69 11.02 -21.75
N LEU A 368 3.79 12.36 -21.82
CA LEU A 368 3.52 13.25 -20.70
C LEU A 368 2.09 13.09 -20.19
N ARG A 369 1.13 13.11 -21.12
CA ARG A 369 -0.29 13.01 -20.80
C ARG A 369 -0.58 11.67 -20.14
N GLU A 370 -0.07 10.57 -20.69
CA GLU A 370 -0.25 9.23 -20.13
C GLU A 370 0.36 9.13 -18.73
N THR A 371 1.57 9.66 -18.53
CA THR A 371 2.23 9.70 -17.22
C THR A 371 1.40 10.45 -16.20
N ILE A 372 0.90 11.65 -16.52
CA ILE A 372 0.10 12.46 -15.61
C ILE A 372 -1.23 11.76 -15.29
N LEU A 373 -1.91 11.17 -16.29
CA LEU A 373 -3.16 10.44 -16.08
C LEU A 373 -2.97 9.22 -15.18
N ALA A 374 -1.93 8.42 -15.41
CA ALA A 374 -1.59 7.26 -14.59
C ALA A 374 -1.31 7.68 -13.14
N MET A 375 -0.56 8.77 -12.93
CA MET A 375 -0.29 9.32 -11.59
C MET A 375 -1.57 9.81 -10.89
N GLN A 376 -2.48 10.47 -11.62
CA GLN A 376 -3.76 10.94 -11.07
C GLN A 376 -4.68 9.77 -10.68
N GLU A 377 -4.76 8.74 -11.54
CA GLU A 377 -5.53 7.53 -11.28
C GLU A 377 -4.99 6.78 -10.05
N GLN A 378 -3.67 6.59 -9.98
CA GLN A 378 -3.03 5.96 -8.82
C GLN A 378 -3.32 6.73 -7.53
N GLN A 379 -3.20 8.06 -7.55
CA GLN A 379 -3.53 8.89 -6.38
C GLN A 379 -5.01 8.83 -6.01
N GLN A 380 -5.91 8.71 -6.98
CA GLN A 380 -7.34 8.55 -6.71
C GLN A 380 -7.63 7.18 -6.10
N ALA A 381 -7.06 6.11 -6.64
CA ALA A 381 -7.18 4.76 -6.11
C ALA A 381 -6.66 4.67 -4.67
N MET A 382 -5.48 5.24 -4.38
CA MET A 382 -4.94 5.30 -3.02
C MET A 382 -5.87 6.06 -2.07
N ARG A 383 -6.39 7.23 -2.48
CA ARG A 383 -7.33 8.00 -1.66
C ARG A 383 -8.62 7.23 -1.38
N GLN A 384 -9.16 6.53 -2.37
CA GLN A 384 -10.36 5.70 -2.20
C GLN A 384 -10.11 4.53 -1.25
N GLN A 385 -8.98 3.84 -1.40
CA GLN A 385 -8.60 2.72 -0.52
C GLN A 385 -8.42 3.19 0.92
N MET A 386 -7.72 4.31 1.15
CA MET A 386 -7.55 4.89 2.48
C MET A 386 -8.90 5.30 3.09
N ALA A 387 -9.78 5.93 2.31
CA ALA A 387 -11.11 6.30 2.78
C ALA A 387 -11.96 5.07 3.17
N GLN A 388 -11.91 3.99 2.37
CA GLN A 388 -12.59 2.73 2.68
C GLN A 388 -12.03 2.08 3.94
N GLN A 389 -10.71 2.06 4.11
CA GLN A 389 -10.06 1.54 5.32
C GLN A 389 -10.48 2.31 6.56
N MET A 390 -10.44 3.64 6.51
CA MET A 390 -10.85 4.50 7.64
C MET A 390 -12.34 4.36 7.95
N GLN A 391 -13.19 4.18 6.93
CA GLN A 391 -14.61 3.93 7.12
C GLN A 391 -14.88 2.57 7.79
N ALA A 392 -14.15 1.52 7.39
CA ALA A 392 -14.23 0.21 8.03
C ALA A 392 -13.78 0.25 9.50
N VAL A 393 -12.67 0.94 9.79
CA VAL A 393 -12.20 1.19 11.17
C VAL A 393 -13.25 1.93 11.98
N LEU A 394 -13.83 3.00 11.45
CA LEU A 394 -14.87 3.75 12.13
C LEU A 394 -16.10 2.88 12.43
N GLN A 395 -16.53 2.06 11.49
CA GLN A 395 -17.68 1.18 11.67
C GLN A 395 -17.43 0.13 12.76
N ASP A 396 -16.25 -0.49 12.76
CA ASP A 396 -15.83 -1.47 13.77
C ASP A 396 -15.76 -0.85 15.17
N VAL A 397 -15.15 0.34 15.29
CA VAL A 397 -15.08 1.10 16.55
C VAL A 397 -16.47 1.47 17.08
N LEU A 398 -17.41 1.84 16.20
CA LEU A 398 -18.77 2.21 16.61
C LEU A 398 -19.58 1.02 17.12
N GLN A 399 -19.34 -0.18 16.57
CA GLN A 399 -19.99 -1.44 16.94
C GLN A 399 -19.34 -2.13 18.14
N ALA A 400 -18.08 -1.79 18.44
CA ALA A 400 -17.33 -2.38 19.53
C ALA A 400 -18.01 -2.12 20.90
N PRO A 401 -18.07 -3.14 21.79
CA PRO A 401 -18.52 -2.96 23.17
C PRO A 401 -17.63 -1.99 23.96
N ASP A 402 -16.31 -2.04 23.72
CA ASP A 402 -15.33 -1.10 24.27
C ASP A 402 -14.66 -0.32 23.13
N MET A 403 -15.18 0.88 22.90
CA MET A 403 -14.69 1.82 21.90
C MET A 403 -13.22 2.23 22.14
N LYS A 404 -12.81 2.42 23.40
CA LYS A 404 -11.47 2.91 23.72
C LYS A 404 -10.43 1.81 23.50
N ALA A 405 -10.72 0.58 23.94
CA ALA A 405 -9.88 -0.57 23.67
C ALA A 405 -9.75 -0.79 22.15
N LYS A 406 -10.86 -0.72 21.41
CA LYS A 406 -10.86 -0.93 19.96
C LYS A 406 -10.07 0.14 19.20
N LEU A 407 -10.20 1.41 19.57
CA LEU A 407 -9.39 2.48 18.98
C LEU A 407 -7.88 2.28 19.22
N ARG A 408 -7.48 1.73 20.37
CA ARG A 408 -6.07 1.46 20.66
C ARG A 408 -5.47 0.37 19.76
N GLU A 409 -6.26 -0.62 19.36
CA GLU A 409 -5.83 -1.65 18.39
C GLU A 409 -5.48 -1.03 17.03
N TYR A 410 -6.16 0.06 16.66
CA TYR A 410 -5.94 0.80 15.41
C TYR A 410 -5.01 2.01 15.57
N GLY A 411 -4.19 2.06 16.63
CA GLY A 411 -3.35 3.22 16.96
C GLY A 411 -2.55 3.78 15.79
N ASP A 412 -1.92 2.91 14.99
CA ASP A 412 -1.11 3.31 13.84
C ASP A 412 -1.90 3.99 12.71
N LEU A 413 -3.21 3.78 12.66
CA LEU A 413 -4.13 4.39 11.70
C LEU A 413 -4.78 5.68 12.23
N LEU A 414 -4.54 6.05 13.50
CA LEU A 414 -5.07 7.28 14.08
C LEU A 414 -4.15 8.45 13.74
N ASP A 415 -4.43 9.08 12.60
CA ASP A 415 -3.69 10.24 12.08
C ASP A 415 -4.62 11.45 11.83
N GLU A 416 -4.08 12.52 11.27
CA GLU A 416 -4.85 13.71 10.89
C GLU A 416 -5.95 13.40 9.87
N SER A 417 -5.70 12.45 8.96
CA SER A 417 -6.65 12.02 7.93
C SER A 417 -7.88 11.35 8.55
N PHE A 418 -7.68 10.48 9.54
CA PHE A 418 -8.76 9.83 10.29
C PHE A 418 -9.59 10.87 11.06
N LEU A 419 -8.95 11.83 11.72
CA LEU A 419 -9.63 12.92 12.43
C LEU A 419 -10.44 13.82 11.47
N SER A 420 -9.90 14.11 10.29
CA SER A 420 -10.58 14.88 9.24
C SER A 420 -11.84 14.16 8.73
N LEU A 421 -11.74 12.85 8.47
CA LEU A 421 -12.89 12.03 8.10
C LEU A 421 -13.96 12.02 9.19
N LEU A 422 -13.57 11.85 10.45
CA LEU A 422 -14.48 11.92 11.59
C LEU A 422 -15.17 13.28 11.69
N ALA A 423 -14.43 14.38 11.55
CA ALA A 423 -14.98 15.73 11.57
C ALA A 423 -16.03 15.94 10.46
N ALA A 424 -15.75 15.46 9.24
CA ALA A 424 -16.69 15.50 8.13
C ALA A 424 -17.97 14.70 8.42
N ASN A 425 -17.84 13.52 9.03
CA ASN A 425 -18.97 12.69 9.44
C ASN A 425 -19.80 13.32 10.59
N ILE A 426 -19.14 13.98 11.55
CA ILE A 426 -19.80 14.74 12.62
C ILE A 426 -20.64 15.86 12.01
N GLN A 427 -20.06 16.65 11.09
CA GLN A 427 -20.77 17.71 10.39
C GLN A 427 -21.94 17.19 9.53
N ALA A 428 -21.77 16.05 8.87
CA ALA A 428 -22.85 15.40 8.12
C ALA A 428 -23.99 14.95 9.06
N ALA A 429 -23.67 14.32 10.18
CA ALA A 429 -24.66 13.90 11.18
C ALA A 429 -25.41 15.10 11.79
N GLN A 430 -24.72 16.22 12.03
CA GLN A 430 -25.33 17.47 12.49
C GLN A 430 -26.29 18.06 11.45
N ARG A 431 -25.87 18.14 10.18
CA ARG A 431 -26.73 18.62 9.07
C ARG A 431 -27.98 17.77 8.89
N ASN A 432 -27.86 16.46 9.11
CA ASN A 432 -28.97 15.51 8.99
C ASN A 432 -29.82 15.41 10.28
N ASN A 433 -29.59 16.26 11.29
CA ASN A 433 -30.27 16.24 12.59
C ASN A 433 -30.13 14.92 13.37
N SER A 434 -29.13 14.11 13.04
CA SER A 434 -28.79 12.84 13.72
C SER A 434 -27.98 13.10 14.98
N THR A 435 -28.59 13.78 15.97
CA THR A 435 -27.90 14.28 17.17
C THR A 435 -27.22 13.18 18.00
N ALA A 436 -27.82 12.00 18.12
CA ALA A 436 -27.21 10.87 18.82
C ALA A 436 -25.95 10.34 18.11
N ALA A 437 -25.98 10.25 16.78
CA ALA A 437 -24.84 9.84 15.96
C ALA A 437 -23.72 10.89 16.04
N ALA A 438 -24.05 12.17 15.93
CA ALA A 438 -23.07 13.26 16.05
C ALA A 438 -22.36 13.23 17.42
N ARG A 439 -23.10 13.01 18.52
CA ARG A 439 -22.50 12.86 19.86
C ARG A 439 -21.58 11.65 19.94
N ARG A 440 -21.97 10.51 19.38
CA ARG A 440 -21.14 9.30 19.44
C ARG A 440 -19.88 9.45 18.60
N LEU A 441 -19.97 10.05 17.41
CA LEU A 441 -18.80 10.36 16.58
C LEU A 441 -17.86 11.37 17.26
N GLN A 442 -18.40 12.37 17.98
CA GLN A 442 -17.59 13.29 18.78
C GLN A 442 -16.83 12.55 19.89
N GLN A 443 -17.45 11.60 20.57
CA GLN A 443 -16.76 10.77 21.58
C GLN A 443 -15.62 9.94 20.97
N VAL A 444 -15.82 9.39 19.77
CA VAL A 444 -14.76 8.68 19.03
C VAL A 444 -13.62 9.64 18.73
N TYR A 445 -13.92 10.83 18.21
CA TYR A 445 -12.94 11.88 17.90
C TYR A 445 -12.09 12.26 19.13
N ASP A 446 -12.74 12.59 20.25
CA ASP A 446 -12.06 13.00 21.48
C ASP A 446 -11.19 11.87 22.06
N THR A 447 -11.66 10.62 21.95
CA THR A 447 -10.93 9.44 22.42
C THR A 447 -9.72 9.14 21.53
N ALA A 448 -9.88 9.21 20.21
CA ALA A 448 -8.78 9.06 19.26
C ALA A 448 -7.70 10.12 19.50
N LEU A 449 -8.09 11.39 19.69
CA LEU A 449 -7.17 12.47 20.04
C LEU A 449 -6.44 12.23 21.37
N SER A 450 -7.12 11.63 22.36
CA SER A 450 -6.47 11.22 23.61
C SER A 450 -5.41 10.12 23.38
N ILE A 451 -5.73 9.10 22.59
CA ILE A 451 -4.82 7.99 22.28
C ILE A 451 -3.59 8.50 21.50
N MET A 452 -3.80 9.35 20.49
CA MET A 452 -2.69 9.96 19.74
C MET A 452 -1.75 10.77 20.65
N ARG A 453 -2.29 11.48 21.65
CA ARG A 453 -1.47 12.18 22.66
C ARG A 453 -0.74 11.22 23.60
N GLU A 454 -1.37 10.12 24.00
CA GLU A 454 -0.75 9.06 24.81
C GLU A 454 0.45 8.42 24.08
N GLN A 455 0.34 8.22 22.76
CA GLN A 455 1.35 7.59 21.91
C GLN A 455 2.48 8.52 21.45
N MET A 456 2.30 9.83 21.58
CA MET A 456 3.32 10.81 21.19
C MET A 456 4.61 10.62 22.03
N PRO A 457 5.82 10.70 21.44
CA PRO A 457 7.07 10.65 22.18
C PRO A 457 7.11 11.72 23.29
N GLU A 458 7.79 11.43 24.40
CA GLU A 458 7.80 12.32 25.56
C GLU A 458 8.42 13.69 25.23
N GLU A 459 9.42 13.70 24.36
CA GLU A 459 10.09 14.89 23.85
C GLU A 459 9.11 15.77 23.08
N MET A 460 8.29 15.17 22.21
CA MET A 460 7.30 15.89 21.40
C MET A 460 6.12 16.39 22.25
N ARG A 461 5.72 15.65 23.30
CA ARG A 461 4.73 16.11 24.27
C ARG A 461 5.22 17.36 25.02
N LEU A 462 6.43 17.29 25.58
CA LEU A 462 7.05 18.42 26.28
C LEU A 462 7.15 19.65 25.37
N LEU A 463 7.57 19.45 24.11
CA LEU A 463 7.64 20.53 23.15
C LEU A 463 6.29 21.19 22.90
N ASN A 464 5.23 20.39 22.70
CA ASN A 464 3.87 20.91 22.50
C ASN A 464 3.36 21.67 23.74
N GLU A 465 3.63 21.18 24.95
CA GLU A 465 3.27 21.86 26.21
C GLU A 465 4.00 23.21 26.33
N LEU A 466 5.29 23.26 26.04
CA LEU A 466 6.08 24.52 26.02
C LEU A 466 5.57 25.51 24.96
N MET A 467 5.20 25.00 23.79
CA MET A 467 4.67 25.80 22.68
C MET A 467 3.23 26.28 22.90
N SER A 468 2.44 25.60 23.74
CA SER A 468 1.06 25.98 24.08
C SER A 468 0.92 26.68 25.43
N ALA A 469 2.01 26.77 26.21
CA ALA A 469 2.02 27.44 27.50
C ALA A 469 1.46 28.89 27.38
N PRO A 470 0.57 29.30 28.30
CA PRO A 470 -0.15 30.57 28.18
C PRO A 470 0.74 31.79 28.42
N ASP A 471 1.80 31.64 29.22
CA ASP A 471 2.70 32.72 29.59
C ASP A 471 4.13 32.23 29.90
N LYS A 472 5.03 33.19 30.17
CA LYS A 472 6.43 32.92 30.48
C LYS A 472 6.63 32.19 31.82
N ALA A 473 5.72 32.36 32.78
CA ALA A 473 5.83 31.71 34.08
C ALA A 473 5.54 30.21 33.93
N ALA A 474 4.48 29.86 33.19
CA ALA A 474 4.15 28.48 32.84
C ALA A 474 5.28 27.78 32.07
N VAL A 475 5.90 28.47 31.10
CA VAL A 475 7.10 27.97 30.40
C VAL A 475 8.24 27.68 31.38
N SER A 476 8.57 28.62 32.26
CA SER A 476 9.65 28.45 33.25
C SER A 476 9.40 27.27 34.18
N THR A 477 8.15 27.09 34.66
CA THR A 477 7.76 25.94 35.47
C THR A 477 7.96 24.63 34.71
N LEU A 478 7.43 24.52 33.48
CA LEU A 478 7.56 23.32 32.65
C LEU A 478 9.03 22.95 32.36
N LEU A 479 9.87 23.95 32.09
CA LEU A 479 11.30 23.76 31.86
C LEU A 479 12.03 23.25 33.11
N ASN A 480 11.70 23.78 34.29
CA ASN A 480 12.31 23.35 35.55
C ASN A 480 11.88 21.94 35.95
N GLU A 481 10.60 21.61 35.79
CA GLU A 481 10.04 20.28 36.10
C GLU A 481 10.60 19.19 35.19
N ASN A 482 10.93 19.54 33.94
CA ASN A 482 11.43 18.60 32.94
C ASN A 482 12.93 18.73 32.66
N ARG A 483 13.71 19.33 33.56
CA ARG A 483 15.14 19.65 33.35
C ARG A 483 15.97 18.46 32.90
N ALA A 484 15.71 17.27 33.43
CA ALA A 484 16.42 16.05 33.06
C ALA A 484 16.21 15.61 31.59
N LYS A 485 15.14 16.10 30.94
CA LYS A 485 14.79 15.80 29.54
C LYS A 485 15.32 16.85 28.55
N LEU A 486 15.89 17.96 29.04
CA LEU A 486 16.43 19.04 28.22
C LEU A 486 17.85 18.71 27.73
N THR A 487 17.98 17.69 26.88
CA THR A 487 19.28 17.23 26.36
C THR A 487 19.74 18.02 25.14
N PRO A 488 21.04 17.96 24.78
CA PRO A 488 21.52 18.51 23.50
C PRO A 488 20.77 17.95 22.28
N ASP A 489 20.41 16.67 22.31
CA ASP A 489 19.64 16.02 21.25
C ASP A 489 18.21 16.60 21.15
N PHE A 490 17.59 16.92 22.29
CA PHE A 490 16.29 17.62 22.32
C PHE A 490 16.39 19.04 21.73
N VAL A 491 17.46 19.77 22.04
CA VAL A 491 17.72 21.11 21.46
C VAL A 491 17.96 21.03 19.95
N ALA A 492 18.67 20.00 19.49
CA ALA A 492 18.93 19.76 18.07
C ALA A 492 17.65 19.38 17.31
N SER A 493 16.78 18.56 17.88
CA SER A 493 15.49 18.20 17.27
C SER A 493 14.58 19.43 17.12
N MET A 494 14.55 20.32 18.11
CA MET A 494 13.83 21.60 18.02
C MET A 494 14.33 22.50 16.89
N GLN A 495 15.63 22.46 16.57
CA GLN A 495 16.19 23.24 15.46
C GLN A 495 15.69 22.76 14.10
N SER A 496 15.55 21.45 13.90
CA SER A 496 14.99 20.89 12.66
C SER A 496 13.54 21.38 12.46
N ILE A 497 12.74 21.30 13.53
CA ILE A 497 11.33 21.76 13.51
C ILE A 497 11.25 23.27 13.28
N GLU A 498 12.16 24.07 13.86
CA GLU A 498 12.24 25.51 13.60
C GLU A 498 12.42 25.79 12.10
N GLN A 499 13.33 25.06 11.46
CA GLN A 499 13.64 25.24 10.04
C GLN A 499 12.42 24.88 9.16
N GLU A 500 11.78 23.75 9.42
CA GLU A 500 10.55 23.35 8.71
C GLU A 500 9.43 24.38 8.86
N LEU A 501 9.26 24.95 10.06
CA LEU A 501 8.26 26.01 10.30
C LEU A 501 8.56 27.27 9.50
N ARG A 502 9.84 27.64 9.34
CA ARG A 502 10.23 28.79 8.52
C ARG A 502 10.00 28.54 7.04
N GLU A 503 10.40 27.37 6.55
CA GLU A 503 10.20 26.95 5.16
C GLU A 503 8.70 26.85 4.81
N GLY A 504 7.87 26.37 5.74
CA GLY A 504 6.41 26.36 5.64
C GLY A 504 5.71 27.70 5.87
N GLY A 505 6.45 28.80 6.03
CA GLY A 505 5.90 30.16 6.17
C GLY A 505 5.31 30.51 7.56
N ARG A 506 5.43 29.63 8.56
CA ARG A 506 4.91 29.82 9.93
C ARG A 506 5.92 30.56 10.82
N LYS A 507 6.26 31.79 10.44
CA LYS A 507 7.34 32.60 11.07
C LYS A 507 7.15 32.82 12.58
N GLU A 508 5.93 33.14 13.02
CA GLU A 508 5.66 33.41 14.45
C GLU A 508 5.91 32.18 15.34
N LEU A 509 5.51 31.00 14.89
CA LEU A 509 5.76 29.75 15.60
C LEU A 509 7.25 29.40 15.60
N ALA A 510 7.95 29.62 14.48
CA ALA A 510 9.39 29.43 14.41
C ALA A 510 10.16 30.37 15.36
N ASP A 511 9.75 31.63 15.45
CA ASP A 511 10.38 32.59 16.36
C ASP A 511 10.11 32.28 17.83
N ARG A 512 8.90 31.80 18.16
CA ARG A 512 8.57 31.27 19.48
C ARG A 512 9.45 30.06 19.83
N LEU A 513 9.58 29.13 18.88
CA LEU A 513 10.40 27.92 19.05
C LEU A 513 11.89 28.25 19.22
N LYS A 514 12.41 29.20 18.44
CA LYS A 514 13.77 29.74 18.57
C LYS A 514 14.01 30.34 19.96
N SER A 515 13.04 31.11 20.47
CA SER A 515 13.12 31.69 21.81
C SER A 515 13.18 30.62 22.91
N LEU A 516 12.35 29.58 22.81
CA LEU A 516 12.36 28.44 23.73
C LEU A 516 13.68 27.68 23.66
N ARG A 517 14.18 27.41 22.46
CA ARG A 517 15.48 26.74 22.25
C ARG A 517 16.64 27.51 22.90
N GLY A 518 16.64 28.83 22.77
CA GLY A 518 17.63 29.70 23.43
C GLY A 518 17.54 29.66 24.96
N GLN A 519 16.33 29.62 25.52
CA GLN A 519 16.13 29.48 26.97
C GLN A 519 16.60 28.12 27.49
N ILE A 520 16.29 27.04 26.76
CA ILE A 520 16.71 25.68 27.11
C ILE A 520 18.24 25.53 27.04
N ALA A 521 18.88 26.09 26.02
CA ALA A 521 20.34 26.06 25.87
C ALA A 521 21.10 26.83 26.95
N LEU A 522 20.44 27.74 27.68
CA LEU A 522 21.01 28.42 28.84
C LEU A 522 20.82 27.63 30.16
N MET A 523 19.99 26.57 30.13
CA MET A 523 19.65 25.75 31.30
C MET A 523 20.27 24.34 31.27
N ALA A 524 20.48 23.81 30.08
CA ALA A 524 21.24 22.59 29.78
C ALA A 524 22.75 22.86 29.88
#